data_AF-A0A7C6VEV4-F1
#
_entry.id   AF-A0A7C6VEV4-F1
#
_cell.length_a   1.000
_cell.length_b   1.000
_cell.length_c   1.000
_cell.angle_alpha   90.00
_cell.angle_beta   90.00
_cell.angle_gamma   90.00
#
_symmetry.space_group_name_H-M   'P 1'
#
loop_
_entity.id
_entity.type
_entity.pdbx_description
1 polymer ?
#
loop_
_entity_poly.entity_id
_entity_poly.type
_entity_poly.pdbx_seq_one_letter_code
_entity_poly.pdbx_strand_id
1 'polypeptide(L)'
;MLADVFAPVTPQLEEVNRALVASLRPEDMTSPARTLLTYVLGSRGKQLRAALVLIPALGEERRTDNNARRAIQVGTAAELIHLATLLHDDVLDE
;
A
#
# COMPACT_ATOMS: atom_id res chain seq x y z
N MET A 1 10.30 9.30 15.24
CA MET A 1 9.14 8.98 16.10
C MET A 1 8.13 8.03 15.44
N LEU A 2 7.78 8.15 14.14
CA LEU A 2 7.00 7.11 13.42
C LEU A 2 7.87 6.22 12.52
N ALA A 3 8.91 6.80 11.90
CA ALA A 3 9.85 6.07 11.05
C ALA A 3 10.54 4.91 11.80
N ASP A 4 10.84 5.11 13.08
CA ASP A 4 11.50 4.12 13.93
C ASP A 4 10.63 2.86 14.16
N VAL A 5 9.30 3.03 14.17
CA VAL A 5 8.34 1.94 14.32
C VAL A 5 8.32 1.05 13.07
N PHE A 6 8.54 1.63 11.90
CA PHE A 6 8.50 0.92 10.62
C PHE A 6 9.88 0.46 10.13
N ALA A 7 10.96 0.87 10.79
CA ALA A 7 12.32 0.48 10.48
C ALA A 7 12.47 -1.05 10.25
N PRO A 8 11.86 -1.94 11.07
CA PRO A 8 12.01 -3.40 10.90
C PRO A 8 11.40 -3.99 9.62
N VAL A 9 10.51 -3.25 8.96
CA VAL A 9 9.74 -3.70 7.79
C VAL A 9 9.89 -2.77 6.59
N THR A 10 10.83 -1.83 6.64
CA THR A 10 11.04 -0.83 5.58
C THR A 10 11.28 -1.47 4.21
N PRO A 11 12.13 -2.51 4.05
CA PRO A 11 12.31 -3.17 2.77
C PRO A 11 11.01 -3.76 2.21
N GLN A 12 10.17 -4.36 3.06
CA GLN A 12 8.90 -4.94 2.65
C GLN A 12 7.84 -3.88 2.35
N LEU A 13 7.88 -2.73 3.02
CA LEU A 13 7.04 -1.57 2.68
C LEU A 13 7.38 -1.01 1.30
N GLU A 14 8.66 -1.02 0.90
CA GLU A 14 9.06 -0.65 -0.45
C GLU A 14 8.57 -1.66 -1.49
N GLU A 15 8.59 -2.97 -1.19
CA GLU A 15 8.00 -3.99 -2.05
C GLU A 15 6.49 -3.82 -2.18
N VAL A 16 5.78 -3.52 -1.08
CA VAL A 16 4.35 -3.19 -1.12
C VAL A 16 4.11 -1.97 -2.01
N ASN A 17 4.94 -0.93 -1.92
CA ASN A 17 4.80 0.26 -2.76
C ASN A 17 4.98 -0.08 -4.25
N ARG A 18 6.00 -0.88 -4.58
CA ARG A 18 6.21 -1.37 -5.96
C ARG A 18 5.03 -2.18 -6.45
N ALA A 19 4.53 -3.12 -5.64
CA ALA A 19 3.40 -3.97 -5.98
C ALA A 19 2.10 -3.16 -6.15
N LEU A 20 1.90 -2.11 -5.35
CA LEU A 20 0.75 -1.21 -5.44
C LEU A 20 0.76 -0.46 -6.77
N VAL A 21 1.88 0.21 -7.10
CA VAL A 21 2.05 0.91 -8.38
C VAL A 21 1.91 -0.07 -9.55
N ALA A 22 2.50 -1.25 -9.45
CA ALA A 22 2.41 -2.29 -10.47
C ALA A 22 1.03 -2.97 -10.56
N SER A 23 0.12 -2.73 -9.63
CA SER A 23 -1.27 -3.22 -9.67
C SER A 23 -2.23 -2.18 -10.23
N LEU A 24 -1.85 -0.91 -10.18
CA LEU A 24 -2.62 0.21 -10.68
C LEU A 24 -2.18 0.50 -12.12
N ARG A 25 -3.15 0.62 -13.03
CA ARG A 25 -2.93 0.99 -14.44
C ARG A 25 -3.68 2.29 -14.71
N PRO A 26 -3.15 3.46 -14.31
CA PRO A 26 -3.82 4.74 -14.54
C PRO A 26 -4.18 4.98 -16.02
N GLU A 27 -3.43 4.38 -16.94
CA GLU A 27 -3.68 4.39 -18.37
C GLU A 27 -5.01 3.73 -18.78
N ASP A 28 -5.51 2.79 -17.98
CA ASP A 28 -6.78 2.09 -18.23
C ASP A 28 -8.00 2.86 -17.65
N MET A 29 -7.76 3.99 -16.96
CA MET A 29 -8.79 4.78 -16.28
C MET A 29 -9.14 6.06 -17.02
N THR A 30 -10.40 6.49 -16.89
CA THR A 30 -10.89 7.78 -17.41
C THR A 30 -10.85 8.87 -16.33
N SER A 31 -10.92 10.14 -16.77
CA SER A 31 -11.11 11.29 -15.86
C SER A 31 -12.50 11.23 -15.21
N PRO A 32 -12.66 11.61 -13.93
CA PRO A 32 -11.69 12.20 -12.99
C PRO A 32 -10.76 11.18 -12.29
N ALA A 33 -11.10 9.89 -12.32
CA ALA A 33 -10.41 8.86 -11.56
C ALA A 33 -8.90 8.75 -11.86
N ARG A 34 -8.52 8.86 -13.15
CA ARG A 34 -7.10 8.88 -13.56
C ARG A 34 -6.30 10.01 -12.92
N THR A 35 -6.89 11.20 -12.81
CA THR A 35 -6.21 12.40 -12.27
C THR A 35 -5.97 12.24 -10.79
N LEU A 36 -7.00 11.84 -10.04
CA LEU A 36 -6.92 11.54 -8.61
C LEU A 36 -5.91 10.43 -8.33
N LEU A 37 -5.96 9.34 -9.08
CA LEU A 37 -5.03 8.22 -8.92
C LEU A 37 -3.57 8.65 -9.19
N THR A 38 -3.33 9.43 -10.23
CA THR A 38 -2.00 9.95 -10.56
C THR A 38 -1.46 10.84 -9.45
N TYR A 39 -2.31 11.71 -8.88
CA TYR A 39 -1.95 12.57 -7.76
C TYR A 39 -1.62 11.75 -6.51
N VAL A 40 -2.48 10.79 -6.14
CA VAL A 40 -2.28 9.96 -4.95
C VAL A 40 -1.02 9.11 -5.09
N LEU A 41 -0.74 8.52 -6.25
CA LEU A 41 0.50 7.76 -6.49
C LEU A 41 1.76 8.63 -6.50
N GLY A 42 1.65 9.91 -6.88
CA GLY A 42 2.73 10.89 -6.80
C GLY A 42 3.09 11.28 -5.36
N SER A 43 2.17 11.13 -4.42
CA SER A 43 2.40 11.33 -2.99
C SER A 43 2.67 9.99 -2.30
N ARG A 44 3.87 9.81 -1.72
CA ARG A 44 4.12 8.60 -0.91
C ARG A 44 3.29 8.69 0.38
N GLY A 45 2.17 7.96 0.43
CA GLY A 45 1.34 7.85 1.61
C GLY A 45 2.09 7.24 2.80
N LYS A 46 1.49 7.27 4.00
CA LYS A 46 2.12 6.75 5.23
C LYS A 46 2.26 5.22 5.27
N GLN A 47 1.60 4.51 4.34
CA GLN A 47 1.57 3.04 4.23
C GLN A 47 1.24 2.34 5.56
N LEU A 48 0.40 2.97 6.39
CA LEU A 48 0.13 2.53 7.76
C LEU A 48 -0.57 1.15 7.76
N ARG A 49 -1.44 0.88 6.79
CA ARG A 49 -2.17 -0.39 6.71
C ARG A 49 -1.23 -1.52 6.33
N ALA A 50 -0.35 -1.29 5.36
CA ALA A 50 0.70 -2.24 5.01
C ALA A 50 1.62 -2.50 6.21
N ALA A 51 2.03 -1.48 6.96
CA ALA A 51 2.88 -1.65 8.14
C ALA A 51 2.21 -2.51 9.23
N LEU A 52 0.92 -2.31 9.49
CA LEU A 52 0.13 -3.10 10.45
C LEU A 52 -0.02 -4.58 10.05
N VAL A 53 0.09 -4.90 8.75
CA VAL A 53 0.14 -6.29 8.26
C VAL A 53 1.55 -6.86 8.37
N LEU A 54 2.56 -6.10 7.95
CA LEU A 54 3.94 -6.56 7.83
C LEU A 54 4.58 -6.84 9.20
N ILE A 55 4.42 -5.95 10.18
CA ILE A 55 5.05 -6.07 11.50
C ILE A 55 4.72 -7.41 12.19
N PRO A 56 3.44 -7.80 12.38
CA PRO A 56 3.12 -9.07 13.04
C PRO A 56 3.49 -10.30 12.19
N ALA A 57 3.46 -10.19 10.87
CA ALA A 57 3.79 -11.30 9.97
C ALA A 57 5.31 -11.57 9.87
N LEU A 58 6.13 -10.56 10.18
CA LEU A 58 7.59 -10.58 10.05
C LEU A 58 8.34 -10.53 11.39
N GLY A 59 7.64 -10.76 12.50
CA GLY A 59 8.26 -10.98 13.81
C GLY A 59 9.26 -12.14 13.77
N GLU A 60 10.28 -12.11 14.64
CA GLU A 60 11.44 -13.02 14.60
C GLU A 60 11.04 -14.50 14.51
N GLU A 61 10.05 -14.94 15.29
CA GLU A 61 9.60 -16.35 15.33
C GLU A 61 8.86 -16.81 14.06
N ARG A 62 8.38 -15.87 13.24
CA ARG A 62 7.50 -16.16 12.08
C ARG A 62 8.14 -15.78 10.74
N ARG A 63 9.37 -15.24 10.76
CA ARG A 63 10.02 -14.74 9.55
C ARG A 63 10.48 -15.89 8.66
N THR A 64 9.74 -16.11 7.58
CA THR A 64 10.11 -16.99 6.47
C THR A 64 9.86 -16.26 5.16
N ASP A 65 10.55 -16.64 4.08
CA ASP A 65 10.36 -16.02 2.76
C ASP A 65 8.91 -16.13 2.28
N ASN A 66 8.24 -17.24 2.57
CA ASN A 66 6.85 -17.44 2.21
C ASN A 66 5.92 -16.50 3.00
N ASN A 67 6.17 -16.31 4.30
CA ASN A 67 5.40 -15.37 5.11
C ASN A 67 5.64 -13.93 4.68
N ALA A 68 6.88 -13.57 4.34
CA ALA A 68 7.20 -12.25 3.81
C ALA A 68 6.45 -11.95 2.50
N ARG A 69 6.49 -12.89 1.55
CA ARG A 69 5.75 -12.76 0.28
C ARG A 69 4.25 -12.61 0.51
N ARG A 70 3.65 -13.45 1.37
CA ARG A 70 2.21 -13.36 1.69
C ARG A 70 1.87 -12.05 2.39
N ALA A 71 2.71 -11.59 3.33
CA ALA A 71 2.50 -10.34 4.03
C ALA A 71 2.57 -9.13 3.10
N ILE A 72 3.50 -9.13 2.13
CA ILE A 72 3.57 -8.11 1.07
C ILE A 72 2.29 -8.13 0.22
N GLN A 73 1.80 -9.31 -0.19
CA GLN A 73 0.55 -9.42 -0.96
C GLN A 73 -0.66 -8.88 -0.18
N VAL A 74 -0.80 -9.26 1.09
CA VAL A 74 -1.91 -8.78 1.95
C VAL A 74 -1.78 -7.29 2.25
N GLY A 75 -0.56 -6.80 2.51
CA GLY A 75 -0.29 -5.38 2.71
C GLY A 75 -0.63 -4.55 1.47
N THR A 76 -0.32 -5.06 0.28
CA THR A 76 -0.70 -4.44 -1.01
C THR A 76 -2.22 -4.40 -1.17
N ALA A 77 -2.91 -5.50 -0.89
CA ALA A 77 -4.37 -5.55 -0.96
C ALA A 77 -5.03 -4.56 0.02
N ALA A 78 -4.49 -4.42 1.22
CA ALA A 78 -5.01 -3.47 2.22
C ALA A 78 -4.87 -2.01 1.77
N GLU A 79 -3.76 -1.64 1.13
CA GLU A 79 -3.57 -0.30 0.58
C GLU A 79 -4.42 -0.08 -0.68
N LEU A 80 -4.62 -1.10 -1.53
CA LEU A 80 -5.55 -1.01 -2.68
C LEU A 80 -7.00 -0.76 -2.22
N ILE A 81 -7.46 -1.46 -1.20
CA ILE A 81 -8.81 -1.25 -0.63
C ILE A 81 -8.93 0.17 -0.08
N HIS A 82 -7.91 0.65 0.63
CA HIS A 82 -7.89 2.02 1.15
C HIS A 82 -7.94 3.08 0.04
N LEU A 83 -7.18 2.86 -1.03
CA LEU A 83 -7.19 3.74 -2.19
C LEU A 83 -8.54 3.74 -2.88
N ALA A 84 -9.20 2.59 -2.97
CA ALA A 84 -10.56 2.49 -3.52
C ALA A 84 -11.58 3.27 -2.69
N THR A 85 -11.48 3.25 -1.34
CA THR A 85 -12.37 4.07 -0.51
C THR A 85 -12.11 5.56 -0.72
N LEU A 86 -10.85 6.00 -0.74
CA LEU A 86 -10.52 7.41 -1.02
C LEU A 86 -11.05 7.88 -2.36
N LEU A 87 -10.86 7.08 -3.41
CA LEU A 87 -11.32 7.43 -4.75
C LEU A 87 -12.86 7.49 -4.83
N HIS A 88 -13.56 6.56 -4.17
CA HIS A 88 -15.02 6.60 -4.13
C HIS A 88 -15.53 7.79 -3.31
N ASP A 89 -14.93 8.10 -2.17
CA ASP A 89 -15.31 9.24 -1.33
C ASP A 89 -15.11 10.55 -2.11
N ASP A 90 -13.94 10.74 -2.73
CA ASP A 90 -13.62 11.97 -3.49
C ASP A 90 -14.50 12.16 -4.74
N VAL A 91 -14.89 11.07 -5.43
CA VAL A 91 -15.78 11.14 -6.60
C VAL A 91 -17.25 11.37 -6.20
N LEU A 92 -17.66 10.93 -5.01
CA LEU A 92 -19.03 11.14 -4.50
C LEU A 92 -19.20 12.50 -3.84
N ASP A 93 -18.12 13.08 -3.32
CA ASP A 93 -18.10 14.39 -2.66
C ASP A 93 -17.97 15.58 -3.64
N GLU A 94 -17.67 15.32 -4.94
CA GLU A 94 -17.75 16.28 -6.07
C GLU A 94 -19.12 16.29 -6.77
#